data_AF-A0A4Q9MGA7-F1
#
_entry.id   AF-A0A4Q9MGA7-F1
#
_cell.length_a   1.000
_cell.length_b   1.000
_cell.length_c   1.000
_cell.angle_alpha   90.00
_cell.angle_beta   90.00
_cell.angle_gamma   90.00
#
_symmetry.space_group_name_H-M   'P 1'
#
loop_
_entity.id
_entity.type
_entity.pdbx_description
1 polymer ?
#
loop_
_entity_poly.entity_id
_entity_poly.type
_entity_poly.pdbx_seq_one_letter_code
_entity_poly.pdbx_strand_id
1 'polypeptide(L)'
;MTATASNSTSLPFDASDGSSDTGITPSSTTGVSSASTTAETSSSVPDTEYPLLPLHEFVWGEKLVRNTLPQAAIPPWLDPLHVDVDDPKKLPLCWYGVEFLPDLFFKFTERIGLAAYLKFTRAHMKEGDLDIFETWIRFTDWFEMKTGLKVDLIDVWGHDVPIMTFFSNHEIPRITDQMWRHACNLLDNMELPDEFQLEWYLDRRLAY
;
A
#
# COMPACT_ATOMS: atom_id res chain seq x y z
N MET A 1 -13.17 -34.14 -42.71
CA MET A 1 -11.94 -33.32 -42.85
C MET A 1 -12.17 -32.02 -42.12
N THR A 2 -11.29 -31.52 -41.25
CA THR A 2 -10.21 -32.15 -40.47
C THR A 2 -10.06 -31.27 -39.20
N ALA A 3 -9.67 -31.84 -38.06
CA ALA A 3 -9.53 -31.06 -36.83
C ALA A 3 -8.25 -30.21 -36.83
N THR A 4 -8.32 -29.03 -36.21
CA THR A 4 -7.15 -28.33 -35.67
C THR A 4 -7.52 -27.84 -34.27
N ALA A 5 -6.87 -28.39 -33.24
CA ALA A 5 -6.86 -27.79 -31.91
C ALA A 5 -5.68 -26.81 -31.82
N SER A 6 -5.84 -25.74 -31.06
CA SER A 6 -4.73 -24.87 -30.65
C SER A 6 -4.55 -25.02 -29.15
N ASN A 7 -3.32 -25.30 -28.72
CA ASN A 7 -3.02 -25.74 -27.36
C ASN A 7 -2.32 -24.65 -26.53
N SER A 8 -2.37 -24.82 -25.21
CA SER A 8 -1.91 -23.92 -24.15
C SER A 8 -0.53 -23.27 -24.34
N THR A 9 -0.35 -22.09 -23.75
CA THR A 9 0.94 -21.66 -23.19
C THR A 9 0.70 -21.02 -21.82
N SER A 10 0.83 -21.82 -20.77
CA SER A 10 0.86 -21.37 -19.37
C SER A 10 2.32 -21.24 -18.92
N LEU A 11 2.75 -20.05 -18.52
CA LEU A 11 4.10 -19.84 -17.98
C LEU A 11 4.17 -20.24 -16.49
N PRO A 12 5.22 -20.96 -16.05
CA PRO A 12 5.48 -21.20 -14.64
C PRO A 12 6.35 -20.09 -14.03
N PHE A 13 6.09 -19.76 -12.76
CA PHE A 13 7.04 -19.07 -11.90
C PHE A 13 7.26 -19.93 -10.65
N ASP A 14 8.53 -20.25 -10.39
CA ASP A 14 8.98 -21.12 -9.30
C ASP A 14 9.97 -20.36 -8.41
N ALA A 15 10.11 -20.80 -7.16
CA ALA A 15 10.76 -20.02 -6.11
C ALA A 15 12.25 -20.36 -5.91
N SER A 16 12.98 -19.47 -5.23
CA SER A 16 14.27 -19.80 -4.59
C SER A 16 14.50 -18.95 -3.35
N ASP A 17 15.27 -19.53 -2.43
CA ASP A 17 15.41 -19.15 -1.03
C ASP A 17 16.87 -18.71 -0.74
N GLY A 18 17.08 -17.88 0.28
CA GLY A 18 18.39 -17.25 0.56
C GLY A 18 18.49 -16.64 1.96
N SER A 19 19.31 -17.25 2.82
CA SER A 19 19.32 -17.02 4.27
C SER A 19 20.69 -16.56 4.81
N SER A 20 20.76 -16.40 6.13
CA SER A 20 21.89 -16.02 7.02
C SER A 20 22.28 -14.54 7.13
N ASP A 21 22.80 -13.98 8.23
CA ASP A 21 22.71 -14.14 9.72
C ASP A 21 23.99 -13.53 10.37
N THR A 22 24.02 -13.34 11.70
CA THR A 22 25.10 -12.80 12.57
C THR A 22 25.28 -11.26 12.57
N GLY A 23 25.64 -10.57 13.67
CA GLY A 23 25.68 -11.00 15.09
C GLY A 23 26.56 -10.12 16.02
N ILE A 24 26.30 -10.20 17.35
CA ILE A 24 27.20 -9.90 18.51
C ILE A 24 27.35 -8.44 19.02
N THR A 25 27.40 -8.30 20.35
CA THR A 25 27.63 -7.11 21.25
C THR A 25 28.31 -7.62 22.56
N PRO A 26 28.53 -6.89 23.70
CA PRO A 26 28.22 -5.50 24.13
C PRO A 26 29.35 -4.79 24.95
N SER A 27 28.99 -3.82 25.81
CA SER A 27 29.72 -3.31 27.01
C SER A 27 30.97 -2.40 26.79
N SER A 28 31.34 -1.45 27.68
CA SER A 28 30.82 -0.92 28.97
C SER A 28 31.25 0.59 29.09
N THR A 29 31.31 1.39 30.18
CA THR A 29 31.53 1.21 31.66
C THR A 29 31.06 2.47 32.45
N THR A 30 31.40 2.60 33.74
CA THR A 30 30.74 3.51 34.74
C THR A 30 31.67 4.57 35.38
N GLY A 31 31.10 5.67 35.89
CA GLY A 31 31.71 6.59 36.87
C GLY A 31 30.85 7.84 37.15
N VAL A 32 30.67 8.43 38.34
CA VAL A 32 30.58 8.06 39.78
C VAL A 32 30.66 9.39 40.56
N SER A 33 29.57 9.73 41.28
CA SER A 33 29.46 10.53 42.52
C SER A 33 30.32 11.79 42.81
N SER A 34 29.64 12.86 43.27
CA SER A 34 29.89 13.51 44.59
C SER A 34 28.75 14.48 44.96
N ALA A 35 28.64 14.89 46.23
CA ALA A 35 27.49 15.62 46.77
C ALA A 35 27.88 16.73 47.80
N SER A 36 26.95 17.64 48.10
CA SER A 36 26.98 18.50 49.30
C SER A 36 25.57 18.89 49.76
N THR A 37 25.39 19.03 51.07
CA THR A 37 24.28 19.71 51.76
C THR A 37 24.46 21.25 51.68
N THR A 38 23.54 22.15 52.07
CA THR A 38 22.52 22.16 53.14
C THR A 38 21.19 22.82 52.74
N ALA A 39 20.17 22.73 53.61
CA ALA A 39 18.80 23.19 53.37
C ALA A 39 18.43 24.48 54.10
N GLU A 40 17.39 25.17 53.62
CA GLU A 40 16.56 26.10 54.41
C GLU A 40 15.12 26.10 53.87
N THR A 41 14.15 26.55 54.67
CA THR A 41 12.71 26.25 54.47
C THR A 41 11.86 27.50 54.27
N SER A 42 11.08 27.56 53.19
CA SER A 42 9.88 28.41 53.12
C SER A 42 8.82 27.87 52.15
N SER A 43 7.57 28.26 52.38
CA SER A 43 6.37 27.69 51.75
C SER A 43 5.97 28.43 50.46
N SER A 44 5.77 27.69 49.38
CA SER A 44 4.94 28.11 48.25
C SER A 44 4.11 26.94 47.68
N VAL A 45 2.99 27.28 47.04
CA VAL A 45 2.05 26.33 46.42
C VAL A 45 2.76 25.45 45.39
N PRO A 46 2.40 24.16 45.23
CA PRO A 46 2.79 23.40 44.05
C PRO A 46 2.01 23.92 42.83
N ASP A 47 2.57 24.95 42.18
CA ASP A 47 2.26 25.18 40.76
C ASP A 47 2.72 23.94 40.00
N THR A 48 1.77 23.09 39.63
CA THR A 48 2.00 21.96 38.74
C THR A 48 2.18 22.51 37.33
N GLU A 49 3.35 23.11 37.07
CA GLU A 49 3.85 23.31 35.71
C GLU A 49 3.99 21.94 35.06
N TYR A 50 2.91 21.49 34.41
CA TYR A 50 3.00 20.44 33.41
C TYR A 50 4.03 20.90 32.39
N PRO A 51 5.16 20.20 32.23
CA PRO A 51 6.17 20.63 31.28
C PRO A 51 5.51 20.67 29.91
N LEU A 52 5.48 21.85 29.30
CA LEU A 52 5.12 22.04 27.91
C LEU A 52 6.15 21.29 27.08
N LEU A 53 5.89 20.00 26.87
CA LEU A 53 6.65 19.14 25.96
C LEU A 53 6.74 19.91 24.63
N PRO A 54 7.94 20.12 24.08
CA PRO A 54 8.10 20.92 22.87
C PRO A 54 7.22 20.29 21.80
N LEU A 55 6.24 21.07 21.31
CA LEU A 55 5.32 20.65 20.27
C LEU A 55 6.14 20.16 19.10
N HIS A 56 6.10 18.84 18.87
CA HIS A 56 6.95 18.21 17.88
C HIS A 56 6.62 18.81 16.52
N GLU A 57 7.63 19.30 15.81
CA GLU A 57 7.42 19.97 14.53
C GLU A 57 6.69 19.00 13.58
N PHE A 58 5.49 19.39 13.14
CA PHE A 58 4.64 18.54 12.33
C PHE A 58 5.12 18.57 10.88
N VAL A 59 6.19 17.81 10.63
CA VAL A 59 6.68 17.55 9.27
C VAL A 59 5.57 16.83 8.51
N TRP A 60 5.09 17.45 7.44
CA TRP A 60 4.02 16.90 6.61
C TRP A 60 4.43 15.52 6.08
N GLY A 61 3.49 14.58 6.04
CA GLY A 61 3.76 13.14 6.22
C GLY A 61 4.64 12.42 5.18
N GLU A 62 5.07 13.11 4.13
CA GLU A 62 5.80 12.60 2.95
C GLU A 62 6.99 11.69 3.30
N LYS A 63 7.75 12.02 4.35
CA LYS A 63 8.99 11.30 4.72
C LYS A 63 8.88 10.47 6.00
N LEU A 64 7.98 10.82 6.92
CA LEU A 64 7.82 10.07 8.17
C LEU A 64 6.95 8.83 7.95
N VAL A 65 5.79 8.98 7.28
CA VAL A 65 4.83 7.88 7.10
C VAL A 65 5.39 6.83 6.15
N ARG A 66 5.92 7.26 4.98
CA ARG A 66 6.58 6.35 4.01
C ARG A 66 7.71 5.53 4.67
N ASN A 67 8.57 6.16 5.49
CA ASN A 67 9.64 5.44 6.20
C ASN A 67 9.14 4.50 7.32
N THR A 68 7.90 4.66 7.81
CA THR A 68 7.31 3.76 8.82
C THR A 68 6.53 2.59 8.24
N LEU A 69 6.24 2.59 6.93
CA LEU A 69 5.61 1.49 6.21
C LEU A 69 6.71 0.75 5.41
N PRO A 70 7.19 -0.44 5.85
CA PRO A 70 8.13 -1.22 5.05
C PRO A 70 7.56 -1.50 3.66
N GLN A 71 8.34 -1.26 2.61
CA GLN A 71 7.84 -1.25 1.23
C GLN A 71 7.06 -2.53 0.87
N ALA A 72 7.55 -3.71 1.27
CA ALA A 72 6.88 -4.99 1.03
C ALA A 72 5.89 -5.44 2.12
N ALA A 73 5.91 -4.85 3.33
CA ALA A 73 5.24 -5.41 4.50
C ALA A 73 4.60 -4.35 5.39
N ILE A 74 3.32 -4.55 5.73
CA ILE A 74 2.60 -3.69 6.67
C ILE A 74 3.23 -3.76 8.06
N PRO A 75 3.31 -2.64 8.83
CA PRO A 75 3.77 -2.71 10.20
C PRO A 75 2.86 -3.59 11.07
N PRO A 76 3.39 -4.38 12.02
CA PRO A 76 2.58 -5.26 12.87
C PRO A 76 1.46 -4.58 13.66
N TRP A 77 1.54 -3.27 13.90
CA TRP A 77 0.50 -2.49 14.59
C TRP A 77 -0.65 -2.01 13.68
N LEU A 78 -0.57 -2.26 12.38
CA LEU A 78 -1.62 -2.02 11.37
C LEU A 78 -2.18 -3.32 10.76
N ASP A 79 -1.60 -4.47 11.09
CA ASP A 79 -2.00 -5.79 10.60
C ASP A 79 -2.99 -6.47 11.58
N PRO A 80 -4.22 -6.81 11.15
CA PRO A 80 -5.17 -7.54 11.98
C PRO A 80 -4.71 -8.93 12.45
N LEU A 81 -3.66 -9.51 11.84
CA LEU A 81 -3.08 -10.78 12.29
C LEU A 81 -2.11 -10.62 13.48
N HIS A 82 -1.68 -9.40 13.77
CA HIS A 82 -0.63 -9.10 14.76
C HIS A 82 -1.10 -8.22 15.93
N VAL A 83 -2.36 -7.78 15.94
CA VAL A 83 -2.96 -6.97 17.03
C VAL A 83 -4.26 -7.61 17.52
N ASP A 84 -4.46 -7.64 18.85
CA ASP A 84 -5.71 -8.10 19.47
C ASP A 84 -6.80 -7.02 19.32
N VAL A 85 -7.71 -7.21 18.35
CA VAL A 85 -8.74 -6.22 17.96
C VAL A 85 -10.04 -6.94 17.57
N ASP A 86 -11.17 -6.57 18.17
CA ASP A 86 -12.46 -7.25 17.92
C ASP A 86 -13.00 -7.10 16.48
N ASP A 87 -12.58 -6.05 15.76
CA ASP A 87 -12.94 -5.76 14.37
C ASP A 87 -11.74 -5.07 13.69
N PRO A 88 -11.17 -5.60 12.59
CA PRO A 88 -10.11 -4.97 11.81
C PRO A 88 -10.36 -3.48 11.50
N LYS A 89 -11.62 -3.06 11.36
CA LYS A 89 -12.02 -1.68 11.07
C LYS A 89 -11.67 -0.66 12.16
N LYS A 90 -11.26 -1.11 13.34
CA LYS A 90 -10.72 -0.23 14.39
C LYS A 90 -9.27 0.20 14.10
N LEU A 91 -8.57 -0.49 13.21
CA LEU A 91 -7.24 -0.09 12.72
C LEU A 91 -7.38 0.92 11.57
N PRO A 92 -6.48 1.92 11.46
CA PRO A 92 -6.42 2.81 10.30
C PRO A 92 -6.43 2.04 8.97
N LEU A 93 -7.29 2.47 8.05
CA LEU A 93 -7.41 1.84 6.73
C LEU A 93 -6.16 2.11 5.90
N CYS A 94 -5.46 1.05 5.53
CA CYS A 94 -4.28 1.08 4.69
C CYS A 94 -4.50 0.19 3.46
N TRP A 95 -4.03 0.63 2.31
CA TRP A 95 -4.17 -0.07 1.03
C TRP A 95 -2.82 -0.58 0.54
N TYR A 96 -2.82 -1.78 -0.03
CA TYR A 96 -1.69 -2.30 -0.80
C TYR A 96 -1.96 -2.08 -2.29
N GLY A 97 -1.01 -1.46 -2.97
CA GLY A 97 -1.19 -0.98 -4.34
C GLY A 97 0.07 -0.37 -4.92
N VAL A 98 -0.09 0.39 -6.00
CA VAL A 98 0.98 1.13 -6.69
C VAL A 98 0.38 2.41 -7.29
N GLU A 99 1.18 3.46 -7.55
CA GLU A 99 0.69 4.66 -8.23
C GLU A 99 0.02 4.32 -9.58
N PHE A 100 -1.14 4.92 -9.86
CA PHE A 100 -1.85 4.64 -11.10
C PHE A 100 -1.18 5.34 -12.28
N LEU A 101 -0.69 4.56 -13.24
CA LEU A 101 -0.05 5.03 -14.48
C LEU A 101 -1.01 4.80 -15.68
N PRO A 102 -1.81 5.81 -16.09
CA PRO A 102 -2.88 5.62 -17.06
C PRO A 102 -2.40 5.10 -18.41
N ASP A 103 -1.27 5.60 -18.90
CA ASP A 103 -0.73 5.26 -20.23
C ASP A 103 -0.35 3.78 -20.31
N LEU A 104 0.26 3.21 -19.26
CA LEU A 104 0.60 1.78 -19.18
C LEU A 104 -0.66 0.92 -19.03
N PHE A 105 -1.58 1.35 -18.17
CA PHE A 105 -2.86 0.67 -17.94
C PHE A 105 -3.69 0.57 -19.22
N PHE A 106 -3.93 1.69 -19.91
CA PHE A 106 -4.77 1.66 -21.12
C PHE A 106 -4.09 0.88 -22.26
N LYS A 107 -2.78 1.10 -22.50
CA LYS A 107 -1.95 0.27 -23.41
C LYS A 107 -2.03 -1.22 -23.08
N PHE A 108 -2.14 -1.61 -21.81
CA PHE A 108 -2.37 -2.99 -21.41
C PHE A 108 -3.80 -3.47 -21.72
N THR A 109 -4.84 -2.71 -21.33
CA THR A 109 -6.24 -3.08 -21.63
C THR A 109 -6.54 -3.20 -23.13
N GLU A 110 -5.86 -2.43 -23.99
CA GLU A 110 -5.89 -2.58 -25.44
C GLU A 110 -5.25 -3.91 -25.87
N ARG A 111 -4.03 -4.22 -25.38
CA ARG A 111 -3.31 -5.47 -25.69
C ARG A 111 -4.08 -6.73 -25.29
N ILE A 112 -4.85 -6.70 -24.19
CA ILE A 112 -5.69 -7.82 -23.75
C ILE A 112 -7.14 -7.76 -24.26
N GLY A 113 -7.49 -6.78 -25.09
CA GLY A 113 -8.81 -6.69 -25.75
C GLY A 113 -9.98 -6.29 -24.84
N LEU A 114 -9.72 -5.68 -23.68
CA LEU A 114 -10.76 -5.15 -22.79
C LEU A 114 -11.12 -3.68 -23.09
N ALA A 115 -10.21 -2.95 -23.75
CA ALA A 115 -10.42 -1.57 -24.16
C ALA A 115 -11.77 -1.35 -24.88
N ALA A 116 -12.43 -0.26 -24.51
CA ALA A 116 -13.71 0.14 -25.04
C ALA A 116 -13.61 1.50 -25.73
N TYR A 117 -14.34 1.67 -26.82
CA TYR A 117 -14.31 2.88 -27.63
C TYR A 117 -15.72 3.46 -27.77
N LEU A 118 -15.80 4.79 -27.81
CA LEU A 118 -17.06 5.52 -27.90
C LEU A 118 -17.78 5.24 -29.22
N LYS A 119 -19.02 4.76 -29.11
CA LYS A 119 -19.93 4.51 -30.24
C LYS A 119 -20.67 5.77 -30.73
N PHE A 120 -20.40 6.92 -30.12
CA PHE A 120 -20.95 8.23 -30.49
C PHE A 120 -20.15 9.35 -29.82
N THR A 121 -20.01 10.48 -30.51
CA THR A 121 -19.39 11.70 -29.99
C THR A 121 -20.11 12.23 -28.74
N ARG A 122 -19.35 12.54 -27.68
CA ARG A 122 -19.84 13.09 -26.41
C ARG A 122 -18.99 14.30 -25.98
N ALA A 123 -19.57 15.51 -26.05
CA ALA A 123 -19.00 16.77 -25.53
C ALA A 123 -17.55 17.09 -25.98
N HIS A 124 -16.55 16.49 -25.34
CA HIS A 124 -15.10 16.69 -25.58
C HIS A 124 -14.41 15.46 -26.20
N MET A 125 -15.12 14.33 -26.37
CA MET A 125 -14.62 13.09 -27.00
C MET A 125 -15.45 12.75 -28.25
N LYS A 126 -14.83 12.12 -29.23
CA LYS A 126 -15.41 11.71 -30.52
C LYS A 126 -15.79 10.22 -30.53
N GLU A 127 -16.62 9.85 -31.50
CA GLU A 127 -16.76 8.45 -31.88
C GLU A 127 -15.41 7.86 -32.31
N GLY A 128 -15.06 6.70 -31.77
CA GLY A 128 -13.76 6.05 -31.95
C GLY A 128 -12.69 6.40 -30.90
N ASP A 129 -12.88 7.44 -30.09
CA ASP A 129 -11.99 7.72 -28.95
C ASP A 129 -12.20 6.66 -27.84
N LEU A 130 -11.18 6.42 -27.01
CA LEU A 130 -11.22 5.46 -25.90
C LEU A 130 -12.23 5.90 -24.81
N ASP A 131 -13.23 5.07 -24.51
CA ASP A 131 -14.12 5.26 -23.37
C ASP A 131 -13.41 4.73 -22.11
N ILE A 132 -12.72 5.64 -21.42
CA ILE A 132 -11.95 5.39 -20.20
C ILE A 132 -12.79 4.69 -19.12
N PHE A 133 -14.06 5.09 -18.95
CA PHE A 133 -14.92 4.57 -17.88
C PHE A 133 -15.41 3.14 -18.19
N GLU A 134 -15.90 2.91 -19.41
CA GLU A 134 -16.29 1.57 -19.86
C GLU A 134 -15.07 0.62 -19.90
N THR A 135 -13.89 1.12 -20.25
CA THR A 135 -12.63 0.34 -20.21
C THR A 135 -12.25 -0.04 -18.79
N TRP A 136 -12.32 0.89 -17.84
CA TRP A 136 -12.05 0.61 -16.43
C TRP A 136 -13.00 -0.45 -15.85
N ILE A 137 -14.32 -0.29 -16.07
CA ILE A 137 -15.34 -1.24 -15.58
C ILE A 137 -15.09 -2.65 -16.13
N ARG A 138 -14.84 -2.78 -17.44
CA ARG A 138 -14.52 -4.08 -18.05
C ARG A 138 -13.25 -4.71 -17.49
N PHE A 139 -12.25 -3.89 -17.18
CA PHE A 139 -11.03 -4.36 -16.54
C PHE A 139 -11.30 -4.87 -15.13
N THR A 140 -12.00 -4.11 -14.28
CA THR A 140 -12.29 -4.52 -12.90
C THR A 140 -13.15 -5.78 -12.85
N ASP A 141 -14.21 -5.85 -13.66
CA ASP A 141 -15.10 -7.02 -13.74
C ASP A 141 -14.32 -8.28 -14.19
N TRP A 142 -13.44 -8.14 -15.19
CA TRP A 142 -12.59 -9.23 -15.67
C TRP A 142 -11.56 -9.67 -14.62
N PHE A 143 -10.93 -8.72 -13.92
CA PHE A 143 -9.89 -9.03 -12.94
C PHE A 143 -10.47 -9.67 -11.69
N GLU A 144 -11.59 -9.15 -11.17
CA GLU A 144 -12.28 -9.72 -10.01
C GLU A 144 -12.80 -11.13 -10.33
N MET A 145 -13.47 -11.33 -11.47
CA MET A 145 -13.94 -12.66 -11.90
C MET A 145 -12.79 -13.67 -12.09
N LYS A 146 -11.60 -13.21 -12.49
CA LYS A 146 -10.44 -14.07 -12.77
C LYS A 146 -9.59 -14.38 -11.53
N THR A 147 -9.56 -13.49 -10.53
CA THR A 147 -8.57 -13.54 -9.43
C THR A 147 -9.19 -13.55 -8.04
N GLY A 148 -10.43 -13.09 -7.87
CA GLY A 148 -11.04 -12.83 -6.56
C GLY A 148 -10.54 -11.55 -5.88
N LEU A 149 -9.68 -10.76 -6.52
CA LEU A 149 -9.26 -9.43 -6.05
C LEU A 149 -10.06 -8.34 -6.75
N LYS A 150 -10.56 -7.38 -5.97
CA LYS A 150 -11.14 -6.14 -6.49
C LYS A 150 -10.03 -5.11 -6.68
N VAL A 151 -10.07 -4.36 -7.78
CA VAL A 151 -9.15 -3.25 -8.05
C VAL A 151 -9.93 -1.94 -8.03
N ASP A 152 -9.44 -0.96 -7.28
CA ASP A 152 -9.99 0.39 -7.18
C ASP A 152 -8.90 1.44 -7.44
N LEU A 153 -9.33 2.66 -7.76
CA LEU A 153 -8.47 3.86 -7.70
C LEU A 153 -8.80 4.62 -6.42
N ILE A 154 -7.81 4.80 -5.55
CA ILE A 154 -7.97 5.39 -4.22
C ILE A 154 -7.03 6.58 -4.00
N ASP A 155 -7.58 7.69 -3.52
CA ASP A 155 -6.79 8.83 -3.03
C ASP A 155 -6.14 8.48 -1.67
N VAL A 156 -4.84 8.66 -1.55
CA VAL A 156 -4.07 8.35 -0.33
C VAL A 156 -3.28 9.56 0.18
N TRP A 157 -2.78 9.48 1.42
CA TRP A 157 -1.98 10.56 2.01
C TRP A 157 -0.61 10.69 1.34
N GLY A 158 -0.27 11.92 0.93
CA GLY A 158 1.07 12.27 0.41
C GLY A 158 1.29 12.04 -1.09
N HIS A 159 0.25 11.68 -1.84
CA HIS A 159 0.31 11.49 -3.30
C HIS A 159 -0.75 12.36 -4.01
N ASP A 160 -0.37 13.00 -5.11
CA ASP A 160 -1.26 13.84 -5.94
C ASP A 160 -2.03 13.03 -7.00
N VAL A 161 -1.63 11.78 -7.22
CA VAL A 161 -2.25 10.80 -8.13
C VAL A 161 -2.86 9.68 -7.28
N PRO A 162 -4.06 9.15 -7.60
CA PRO A 162 -4.59 8.00 -6.91
C PRO A 162 -3.72 6.75 -7.14
N ILE A 163 -3.68 5.86 -6.15
CA ILE A 163 -3.08 4.53 -6.31
C ILE A 163 -4.09 3.56 -6.91
N MET A 164 -3.62 2.59 -7.68
CA MET A 164 -4.36 1.39 -8.04
C MET A 164 -4.16 0.35 -6.94
N THR A 165 -5.24 -0.02 -6.25
CA THR A 165 -5.21 -0.93 -5.10
C THR A 165 -5.55 -2.36 -5.48
N PHE A 166 -5.11 -3.32 -4.66
CA PHE A 166 -5.44 -4.74 -4.77
C PHE A 166 -6.19 -5.28 -3.55
N PHE A 167 -5.86 -4.79 -2.36
CA PHE A 167 -6.53 -5.14 -1.10
C PHE A 167 -6.18 -4.14 0.01
N SER A 168 -7.01 -4.10 1.05
CA SER A 168 -6.76 -3.34 2.27
C SER A 168 -6.13 -4.20 3.38
N ASN A 169 -5.61 -3.54 4.43
CA ASN A 169 -5.16 -4.22 5.64
C ASN A 169 -6.29 -4.99 6.33
N HIS A 170 -7.52 -4.49 6.25
CA HIS A 170 -8.72 -5.16 6.78
C HIS A 170 -9.05 -6.47 6.04
N GLU A 171 -8.48 -6.68 4.84
CA GLU A 171 -8.72 -7.86 4.00
C GLU A 171 -7.59 -8.90 4.06
N ILE A 172 -6.42 -8.56 4.63
CA ILE A 172 -5.25 -9.46 4.79
C ILE A 172 -5.63 -10.90 5.18
N PRO A 173 -6.50 -11.17 6.18
CA PRO A 173 -6.87 -12.54 6.58
C PRO A 173 -7.64 -13.36 5.53
N ARG A 174 -7.94 -12.78 4.36
CA ARG A 174 -8.62 -13.42 3.22
C ARG A 174 -7.76 -13.49 1.97
N ILE A 175 -6.63 -12.79 1.93
CA ILE A 175 -5.73 -12.79 0.77
C ILE A 175 -4.94 -14.10 0.77
N THR A 176 -4.83 -14.72 -0.40
CA THR A 176 -4.03 -15.93 -0.61
C THR A 176 -2.77 -15.61 -1.43
N ASP A 177 -1.73 -16.44 -1.28
CA ASP A 177 -0.52 -16.37 -2.12
C ASP A 177 -0.85 -16.32 -3.63
N GLN A 178 -1.89 -17.04 -4.06
CA GLN A 178 -2.34 -17.03 -5.45
C GLN A 178 -2.92 -15.67 -5.86
N MET A 179 -3.74 -15.04 -5.01
CA MET A 179 -4.28 -13.70 -5.23
C MET A 179 -3.14 -12.67 -5.30
N TRP A 180 -2.22 -12.69 -4.34
CA TRP A 180 -1.04 -11.81 -4.36
C TRP A 180 -0.17 -12.02 -5.62
N ARG A 181 0.06 -13.28 -6.03
CA ARG A 181 0.76 -13.58 -7.30
C ARG A 181 0.02 -13.03 -8.51
N HIS A 182 -1.32 -13.05 -8.53
CA HIS A 182 -2.11 -12.45 -9.61
C HIS A 182 -1.99 -10.92 -9.66
N ALA A 183 -1.84 -10.24 -8.52
CA ALA A 183 -1.55 -8.80 -8.47
C ALA A 183 -0.16 -8.49 -9.06
N CYS A 184 0.89 -9.22 -8.64
CA CYS A 184 2.24 -9.04 -9.17
C CYS A 184 2.29 -9.28 -10.69
N ASN A 185 1.72 -10.41 -11.14
CA ASN A 185 1.63 -10.75 -12.57
C ASN A 185 0.88 -9.67 -13.37
N LEU A 186 -0.09 -8.93 -12.79
CA LEU A 186 -0.72 -7.82 -13.49
C LEU A 186 0.28 -6.70 -13.76
N LEU A 187 1.08 -6.31 -12.77
CA LEU A 187 2.07 -5.24 -12.92
C LEU A 187 3.16 -5.62 -13.93
N ASP A 188 3.66 -6.86 -13.86
CA ASP A 188 4.63 -7.41 -14.82
C ASP A 188 4.10 -7.31 -16.26
N ASN A 189 2.84 -7.69 -16.49
CA ASN A 189 2.20 -7.63 -17.82
C ASN A 189 1.85 -6.19 -18.27
N MET A 190 1.70 -5.26 -17.34
CA MET A 190 1.54 -3.83 -17.64
C MET A 190 2.86 -3.13 -17.99
N GLU A 191 4.00 -3.78 -17.78
CA GLU A 191 5.35 -3.22 -18.01
C GLU A 191 5.62 -2.01 -17.10
N LEU A 192 5.23 -2.10 -15.81
CA LEU A 192 5.60 -1.07 -14.82
C LEU A 192 7.13 -0.98 -14.68
N PRO A 193 7.73 0.22 -14.64
CA PRO A 193 9.14 0.40 -14.36
C PRO A 193 9.49 0.02 -12.90
N ASP A 194 10.70 -0.48 -12.67
CA ASP A 194 11.21 -0.98 -11.38
C ASP A 194 11.15 0.03 -10.20
N GLU A 195 10.95 1.32 -10.50
CA GLU A 195 10.77 2.41 -9.52
C GLU A 195 9.34 2.47 -8.94
N PHE A 196 8.35 1.84 -9.60
CA PHE A 196 6.95 1.76 -9.16
C PHE A 196 6.68 0.39 -8.54
N GLN A 197 6.90 0.27 -7.23
CA GLN A 197 6.77 -0.97 -6.49
C GLN A 197 5.42 -1.07 -5.75
N LEU A 198 5.04 -2.30 -5.37
CA LEU A 198 3.86 -2.53 -4.52
C LEU A 198 4.16 -2.08 -3.09
N GLU A 199 3.57 -0.98 -2.66
CA GLU A 199 3.74 -0.41 -1.32
C GLU A 199 2.42 -0.34 -0.54
N TRP A 200 2.55 -0.08 0.77
CA TRP A 200 1.42 0.22 1.65
C TRP A 200 1.20 1.73 1.76
N TYR A 201 -0.05 2.16 1.64
CA TYR A 201 -0.45 3.57 1.67
C TYR A 201 -1.60 3.80 2.66
N LEU A 202 -1.61 4.94 3.34
CA LEU A 202 -2.67 5.33 4.28
C LEU A 202 -3.84 5.99 3.52
N ASP A 203 -5.07 5.50 3.71
CA ASP A 203 -6.28 6.06 3.07
C ASP A 203 -6.49 7.53 3.46
N ARG A 204 -6.80 8.39 2.47
CA ARG A 204 -6.98 9.83 2.66
C ARG A 204 -8.27 10.19 3.40
N ARG A 205 -9.27 9.31 3.38
CA ARG A 205 -10.59 9.47 3.99
C ARG A 205 -10.48 9.17 5.48
N LEU A 206 -10.41 10.23 6.28
CA LEU A 206 -10.61 10.12 7.72
C LEU A 206 -11.96 9.44 7.99
N ALA A 207 -11.95 8.35 8.76
CA ALA A 207 -13.18 7.72 9.24
C ALA A 207 -13.91 8.68 10.18
N TYR A 208 -15.20 8.92 9.90
CA TYR A 208 -16.13 9.74 10.67
C TYR A 208 -17.24 8.86 11.27
#